data_AF-A0A167PHS6-F1
#
_entry.id   AF-A0A167PHS6-F1
#
_cell.length_a   1.000
_cell.length_b   1.000
_cell.length_c   1.000
_cell.angle_alpha   90.00
_cell.angle_beta   90.00
_cell.angle_gamma   90.00
#
_symmetry.space_group_name_H-M   'P 1'
#
loop_
_entity.id
_entity.type
_entity.pdbx_description
1 polymer ?
#
loop_
_entity_poly.entity_id
_entity_poly.type
_entity_poly.pdbx_seq_one_letter_code
_entity_poly.pdbx_strand_id
1 'polypeptide(L)'
;MEECIIESNVFENPAEYRYQLILGRTSILRTKLRDRFGCIKNNAVSLYPNLIRGKLDYEGILRHGICNMSALQPHFRTKRRKEKLFRVLKAYSLYDKRVGCCPNLKYIAGSLLTRMNEAQAFRLLTILLSSRSDMMDFRSLFFPSTDGYSPFLEYFDFLMAAKLPNMYNYMLSGDIRPSVYISHGFKSLFGLQGPAYLIENTIDLLLIEGPWILPYCMLALLESNEDTIMKMNHDEIPGFLWKDVFKPFESESSTFISSTLRLADIYVPF
;
A
#
# COMPACT_ATOMS: atom_id res chain seq x y z
N MET A 1 -9.88 -12.45 -17.97
CA MET A 1 -8.64 -12.45 -17.17
C MET A 1 -8.69 -13.73 -16.38
N GLU A 2 -7.86 -14.72 -16.70
CA GLU A 2 -7.71 -15.92 -15.87
C GLU A 2 -7.30 -15.48 -14.47
N GLU A 3 -7.98 -16.05 -13.48
CA GLU A 3 -7.92 -15.65 -12.09
C GLU A 3 -6.52 -15.89 -11.54
N CYS A 4 -5.82 -14.82 -11.17
CA CYS A 4 -4.67 -14.94 -10.29
C CYS A 4 -5.24 -15.11 -8.87
N ILE A 5 -5.84 -16.27 -8.58
CA ILE A 5 -6.10 -16.67 -7.20
C ILE A 5 -4.70 -16.82 -6.61
N ILE A 6 -4.34 -15.96 -5.66
CA ILE A 6 -3.23 -16.25 -4.77
C ILE A 6 -3.71 -17.49 -4.02
N GLU A 7 -3.36 -18.68 -4.53
CA GLU A 7 -3.76 -19.94 -3.91
C GLU A 7 -3.45 -19.83 -2.42
N SER A 8 -4.37 -20.27 -1.57
CA SER A 8 -4.25 -20.28 -0.11
C SER A 8 -3.00 -21.01 0.42
N ASN A 9 -2.21 -21.62 -0.48
CA ASN A 9 -0.95 -22.32 -0.25
C ASN A 9 0.33 -21.53 -0.59
N VAL A 10 0.26 -20.23 -0.95
CA VAL A 10 1.51 -19.46 -1.23
C VAL A 10 2.41 -19.36 0.00
N PHE A 11 1.83 -19.40 1.21
CA PHE A 11 2.55 -19.51 2.46
C PHE A 11 2.31 -20.88 3.08
N GLU A 12 3.31 -21.75 3.08
CA GLU A 12 3.27 -23.01 3.85
C GLU A 12 3.10 -22.75 5.36
N ASN A 13 3.49 -21.55 5.84
CA ASN A 13 3.29 -21.11 7.22
C ASN A 13 3.27 -19.56 7.33
N PRO A 14 2.10 -18.91 7.22
CA PRO A 14 1.97 -17.45 7.39
C PRO A 14 2.47 -16.93 8.74
N ALA A 15 2.37 -17.73 9.81
CA ALA A 15 2.79 -17.33 11.15
C ALA A 15 4.31 -17.09 11.23
N GLU A 16 5.10 -17.91 10.54
CA GLU A 16 6.56 -17.72 10.45
C GLU A 16 6.91 -16.37 9.80
N TYR A 17 6.20 -16.00 8.72
CA TYR A 17 6.43 -14.72 8.06
C TYR A 17 6.06 -13.54 8.96
N ARG A 18 4.93 -13.62 9.67
CA ARG A 18 4.53 -12.60 10.66
C ARG A 18 5.57 -12.46 11.76
N TYR A 19 6.08 -13.58 12.27
CA TYR A 19 7.10 -13.59 13.31
C TYR A 19 8.40 -12.92 12.86
N GLN A 20 8.90 -13.25 11.66
CA GLN A 20 10.10 -12.60 11.11
C GLN A 20 9.91 -11.11 10.84
N LEU A 21 8.69 -10.68 10.47
CA LEU A 21 8.36 -9.26 10.32
C LEU A 21 8.42 -8.53 11.68
N ILE A 22 7.83 -9.10 12.73
CA ILE A 22 7.85 -8.54 14.09
C ILE A 22 9.28 -8.42 14.62
N LEU A 23 10.14 -9.41 14.37
CA LEU A 23 11.56 -9.37 14.76
C LEU A 23 12.39 -8.31 14.01
N GLY A 24 11.80 -7.53 13.11
CA GLY A 24 12.50 -6.50 12.34
C GLY A 24 13.45 -7.09 11.27
N ARG A 25 13.39 -8.41 11.01
CA ARG A 25 14.19 -9.10 9.98
C ARG A 25 13.61 -8.91 8.57
N THR A 26 13.05 -7.72 8.34
CA THR A 26 12.24 -7.38 7.18
C THR A 26 13.06 -7.35 5.89
N SER A 27 14.35 -7.01 5.92
CA SER A 27 15.18 -6.91 4.72
C SER A 27 15.36 -8.25 3.99
N ILE A 28 15.76 -9.31 4.72
CA ILE A 28 15.96 -10.66 4.19
C ILE A 28 14.61 -11.27 3.81
N LEU A 29 13.60 -11.07 4.66
CA LEU A 29 12.27 -11.58 4.41
C LEU A 29 11.64 -10.97 3.16
N ARG A 30 11.77 -9.65 2.96
CA ARG A 30 11.31 -8.93 1.77
C ARG A 30 11.90 -9.50 0.50
N THR A 31 13.21 -9.78 0.48
CA THR A 31 13.84 -10.40 -0.69
C THR A 31 13.22 -11.77 -0.96
N LYS A 32 13.10 -12.63 0.07
CA LYS A 32 12.48 -13.95 -0.08
C LYS A 32 11.02 -13.90 -0.53
N LEU A 33 10.21 -13.03 0.08
CA LEU A 33 8.81 -12.81 -0.27
C LEU A 33 8.70 -12.32 -1.72
N ARG A 34 9.45 -11.28 -2.08
CA ARG A 34 9.39 -10.68 -3.41
C ARG A 34 9.94 -11.61 -4.49
N ASP A 35 10.92 -12.45 -4.18
CA ASP A 35 11.39 -13.49 -5.10
C ASP A 35 10.36 -14.60 -5.25
N ARG A 36 9.78 -15.10 -4.15
CA ARG A 36 8.72 -16.13 -4.17
C ARG A 36 7.51 -15.66 -4.96
N PHE A 37 6.90 -14.54 -4.57
CA PHE A 37 5.76 -13.95 -5.28
C PHE A 37 6.12 -13.46 -6.67
N GLY A 38 7.33 -12.92 -6.85
CA GLY A 38 7.86 -12.54 -8.15
C GLY A 38 8.15 -13.72 -9.07
N CYS A 39 8.12 -14.96 -8.60
CA CYS A 39 8.26 -16.17 -9.41
C CYS A 39 6.95 -16.91 -9.65
N ILE A 40 5.86 -16.53 -8.97
CA ILE A 40 4.53 -17.11 -9.21
C ILE A 40 4.18 -16.94 -10.69
N LYS A 41 3.83 -18.06 -11.33
CA LYS A 41 3.48 -18.07 -12.75
C LYS A 41 2.14 -17.34 -12.91
N ASN A 42 2.19 -16.22 -13.60
CA ASN A 42 1.02 -15.61 -14.21
C ASN A 42 1.37 -15.20 -15.65
N ASN A 43 0.36 -15.06 -16.48
CA ASN A 43 0.55 -14.71 -17.90
C ASN A 43 1.15 -13.31 -18.08
N ALA A 44 1.15 -12.46 -17.04
CA ALA A 44 1.59 -11.07 -17.12
C ALA A 44 3.03 -10.90 -17.64
N VAL A 45 4.01 -11.67 -17.13
CA VAL A 45 5.41 -11.46 -17.56
C VAL A 45 5.65 -11.76 -19.03
N SER A 46 4.93 -12.73 -19.60
CA SER A 46 5.01 -13.02 -21.04
C SER A 46 4.50 -11.85 -21.89
N LEU A 47 3.57 -11.06 -21.35
CA LEU A 47 3.00 -9.89 -22.01
C LEU A 47 3.88 -8.64 -21.87
N TYR A 48 4.75 -8.56 -20.85
CA TYR A 48 5.53 -7.35 -20.53
C TYR A 48 6.32 -6.78 -21.73
N PRO A 49 7.06 -7.57 -22.53
CA PRO A 49 7.80 -7.05 -23.69
C PRO A 49 6.90 -6.43 -24.77
N ASN A 50 5.67 -6.93 -24.92
CA ASN A 50 4.70 -6.41 -25.88
C ASN A 50 4.03 -5.15 -25.33
N LEU A 51 3.69 -5.15 -24.03
CA LEU A 51 3.03 -4.02 -23.37
C LEU A 51 3.92 -2.76 -23.38
N ILE A 52 5.22 -2.88 -23.10
CA ILE A 52 6.13 -1.71 -23.12
C ILE A 52 6.24 -1.04 -24.49
N ARG A 53 6.03 -1.79 -25.58
CA ARG A 53 6.02 -1.29 -26.96
C ARG A 53 4.68 -0.70 -27.38
N GLY A 54 3.61 -1.02 -26.66
CA GLY A 54 2.27 -0.52 -26.93
C GLY A 54 2.19 1.02 -26.82
N LYS A 55 1.27 1.63 -27.55
CA LYS A 55 0.98 3.07 -27.44
C LYS A 55 0.02 3.30 -26.25
N LEU A 56 0.33 4.30 -25.43
CA LEU A 56 -0.53 4.72 -24.32
C LEU A 56 -0.90 6.19 -24.51
N ASP A 57 -2.19 6.49 -24.65
CA ASP A 57 -2.65 7.82 -25.06
C ASP A 57 -2.48 8.91 -23.97
N TYR A 58 -2.27 8.50 -22.71
CA TYR A 58 -2.11 9.40 -21.55
C TYR A 58 -0.78 9.22 -20.80
N GLU A 59 0.31 8.99 -21.52
CA GLU A 59 1.65 8.84 -20.92
C GLU A 59 2.10 10.08 -20.13
N GLY A 60 1.65 11.28 -20.51
CA GLY A 60 1.99 12.54 -19.85
C GLY A 60 1.61 12.57 -18.37
N ILE A 61 0.48 11.96 -18.01
CA ILE A 61 0.00 11.84 -16.63
C ILE A 61 1.01 11.05 -15.78
N LEU A 62 1.46 9.90 -16.29
CA LEU A 62 2.46 9.07 -15.61
C LEU A 62 3.81 9.78 -15.52
N ARG A 63 4.27 10.40 -16.61
CA ARG A 63 5.56 11.12 -16.64
C ARG A 63 5.59 12.28 -15.65
N HIS A 64 4.53 13.10 -15.62
CA HIS A 64 4.40 14.18 -14.65
C HIS A 64 4.40 13.64 -13.21
N GLY A 65 3.63 12.58 -12.95
CA GLY A 65 3.61 11.90 -11.65
C GLY A 65 4.99 11.43 -11.20
N ILE A 66 5.78 10.82 -12.09
CA ILE A 66 7.14 10.33 -11.80
C ILE A 66 8.11 11.50 -11.56
N CYS A 67 7.98 12.60 -12.30
CA CYS A 67 8.81 13.78 -12.09
C CYS A 67 8.62 14.37 -10.68
N ASN A 68 7.38 14.42 -10.19
CA ASN A 68 7.06 14.95 -8.86
C ASN A 68 7.43 13.99 -7.71
N MET A 69 7.86 12.76 -8.02
CA MET A 69 8.26 11.77 -7.02
C MET A 69 9.67 12.03 -6.44
N SER A 70 10.53 12.80 -7.14
CA SER A 70 11.96 12.86 -6.82
C SER A 70 12.35 13.59 -5.53
N ALA A 71 11.40 14.21 -4.82
CA ALA A 71 11.66 14.81 -3.52
C ALA A 71 11.62 13.78 -2.36
N LEU A 72 10.76 12.76 -2.45
CA LEU A 72 10.38 11.92 -1.30
C LEU A 72 11.03 10.52 -1.28
N GLN A 73 11.63 10.10 -2.40
CA GLN A 73 12.30 8.80 -2.53
C GLN A 73 13.69 8.99 -3.17
N PRO A 74 14.78 9.10 -2.37
CA PRO A 74 16.13 9.41 -2.87
C PRO A 74 16.61 8.47 -3.97
N HIS A 75 16.10 7.24 -3.97
CA HIS A 75 16.46 6.21 -4.92
C HIS A 75 16.00 6.52 -6.35
N PHE A 76 14.95 7.31 -6.57
CA PHE A 76 14.41 7.61 -7.91
C PHE A 76 14.94 8.93 -8.52
N ARG A 77 16.07 9.43 -8.05
CA ARG A 77 16.70 10.65 -8.60
C ARG A 77 17.27 10.45 -10.01
N THR A 78 17.73 9.25 -10.35
CA THR A 78 18.40 9.00 -11.64
C THR A 78 17.39 8.85 -12.79
N LYS A 79 17.73 9.43 -13.96
CA LYS A 79 16.94 9.29 -15.20
C LYS A 79 16.67 7.83 -15.55
N ARG A 80 17.68 6.96 -15.37
CA ARG A 80 17.56 5.51 -15.62
C ARG A 80 16.44 4.89 -14.78
N ARG A 81 16.39 5.16 -13.47
CA ARG A 81 15.37 4.58 -12.58
C ARG A 81 13.97 5.15 -12.85
N LYS A 82 13.85 6.45 -13.15
CA LYS A 82 12.60 7.06 -13.60
C LYS A 82 12.05 6.38 -14.85
N GLU A 83 12.91 6.05 -15.81
CA GLU A 83 12.49 5.38 -17.05
C GLU A 83 12.09 3.92 -16.81
N LYS A 84 12.77 3.20 -15.90
CA LYS A 84 12.33 1.85 -15.46
C LYS A 84 10.92 1.89 -14.86
N LEU A 85 10.69 2.85 -13.96
CA LEU A 85 9.39 3.06 -13.31
C LEU A 85 8.31 3.39 -14.33
N PHE A 86 8.61 4.28 -15.27
CA PHE A 86 7.70 4.62 -16.36
C PHE A 86 7.28 3.40 -17.17
N ARG A 87 8.22 2.52 -17.56
CA ARG A 87 7.90 1.30 -18.31
C ARG A 87 7.01 0.34 -17.55
N VAL A 88 7.26 0.14 -16.25
CA VAL A 88 6.41 -0.71 -15.40
C VAL A 88 4.99 -0.15 -15.31
N LEU A 89 4.84 1.15 -15.04
CA LEU A 89 3.52 1.80 -14.94
C LEU A 89 2.78 1.82 -16.27
N LYS A 90 3.50 2.08 -17.37
CA LYS A 90 2.94 2.03 -18.73
C LYS A 90 2.43 0.62 -19.04
N ALA A 91 3.24 -0.40 -18.79
CA ALA A 91 2.84 -1.78 -19.03
C ALA A 91 1.60 -2.14 -18.19
N TYR A 92 1.54 -1.72 -16.93
CA TYR A 92 0.38 -1.95 -16.07
C TYR A 92 -0.88 -1.24 -16.58
N SER A 93 -0.76 0.03 -16.98
CA SER A 93 -1.88 0.82 -17.54
C SER A 93 -2.44 0.20 -18.83
N LEU A 94 -1.60 -0.50 -19.60
CA LEU A 94 -2.00 -1.22 -20.79
C LEU A 94 -2.57 -2.61 -20.49
N TYR A 95 -2.08 -3.26 -19.43
CA TYR A 95 -2.54 -4.56 -18.94
C TYR A 95 -3.93 -4.48 -18.31
N ASP A 96 -4.15 -3.51 -17.42
CA ASP A 96 -5.43 -3.28 -16.76
C ASP A 96 -6.03 -1.93 -17.14
N LYS A 97 -6.94 -1.96 -18.11
CA LYS A 97 -7.63 -0.77 -18.63
C LYS A 97 -8.60 -0.15 -17.62
N ARG A 98 -9.08 -0.91 -16.63
CA ARG A 98 -10.01 -0.40 -15.61
C ARG A 98 -9.28 0.51 -14.62
N VAL A 99 -8.02 0.20 -14.31
CA VAL A 99 -7.15 1.11 -13.54
C VAL A 99 -6.60 2.22 -14.42
N GLY A 100 -6.09 1.88 -15.62
CA GLY A 100 -5.53 2.84 -16.55
C GLY A 100 -4.31 3.61 -16.00
N CYS A 101 -4.13 4.85 -16.46
CA CYS A 101 -3.00 5.71 -16.09
C CYS A 101 -3.15 6.30 -14.67
N CYS A 102 -2.96 5.50 -13.62
CA CYS A 102 -3.02 5.97 -12.24
C CYS A 102 -1.64 6.49 -11.74
N PRO A 103 -1.49 7.80 -11.43
CA PRO A 103 -0.22 8.36 -10.96
C PRO A 103 0.25 7.78 -9.63
N ASN A 104 -0.68 7.37 -8.75
CA ASN A 104 -0.35 6.94 -7.40
C ASN A 104 0.30 5.55 -7.36
N LEU A 105 0.10 4.72 -8.39
CA LEU A 105 0.79 3.43 -8.52
C LEU A 105 2.32 3.56 -8.55
N LYS A 106 2.85 4.76 -8.85
CA LYS A 106 4.29 5.01 -8.83
C LYS A 106 4.93 4.71 -7.47
N TYR A 107 4.23 4.93 -6.35
CA TYR A 107 4.76 4.67 -5.02
C TYR A 107 5.00 3.17 -4.81
N ILE A 108 4.02 2.35 -5.16
CA ILE A 108 4.08 0.90 -5.06
C ILE A 108 5.12 0.35 -6.03
N ALA A 109 5.00 0.66 -7.32
CA ALA A 109 5.93 0.18 -8.34
C ALA A 109 7.37 0.64 -8.06
N GLY A 110 7.55 1.85 -7.53
CA GLY A 110 8.83 2.37 -7.10
C GLY A 110 9.42 1.56 -5.95
N SER A 111 8.64 1.29 -4.91
CA SER A 111 9.05 0.45 -3.78
C SER A 111 9.48 -0.95 -4.24
N LEU A 112 8.77 -1.57 -5.18
CA LEU A 112 9.14 -2.86 -5.75
C LEU A 112 10.49 -2.80 -6.49
N LEU A 113 10.66 -1.82 -7.38
CA LEU A 113 11.87 -1.63 -8.19
C LEU A 113 13.15 -1.35 -7.37
N THR A 114 13.06 -1.09 -6.07
CA THR A 114 14.25 -0.98 -5.20
C THR A 114 14.96 -2.31 -5.00
N ARG A 115 14.25 -3.44 -5.08
CA ARG A 115 14.78 -4.78 -4.77
C ARG A 115 14.68 -5.79 -5.92
N MET A 116 14.00 -5.47 -7.01
CA MET A 116 13.81 -6.39 -8.14
C MET A 116 13.96 -5.71 -9.51
N ASN A 117 14.05 -6.51 -10.56
CA ASN A 117 14.10 -6.01 -11.93
C ASN A 117 12.71 -5.58 -12.43
N GLU A 118 12.64 -4.95 -13.61
CA GLU A 118 11.38 -4.40 -14.14
C GLU A 118 10.30 -5.45 -14.40
N ALA A 119 10.67 -6.61 -14.96
CA ALA A 119 9.71 -7.67 -15.26
C ALA A 119 9.16 -8.30 -13.98
N GLN A 120 10.02 -8.50 -12.97
CA GLN A 120 9.60 -8.96 -11.64
C GLN A 120 8.71 -7.94 -10.94
N ALA A 121 9.07 -6.65 -10.98
CA ALA A 121 8.26 -5.58 -10.39
C ALA A 121 6.88 -5.49 -11.04
N PHE A 122 6.82 -5.60 -12.38
CA PHE A 122 5.56 -5.64 -13.10
C PHE A 122 4.72 -6.86 -12.70
N ARG A 123 5.32 -8.07 -12.64
CA ARG A 123 4.62 -9.29 -12.20
C ARG A 123 4.05 -9.15 -10.80
N LEU A 124 4.87 -8.70 -9.85
CA LEU A 124 4.44 -8.60 -8.47
C LEU A 124 3.39 -7.51 -8.30
N LEU A 125 3.48 -6.41 -9.07
CA LEU A 125 2.44 -5.40 -9.13
C LEU A 125 1.12 -6.00 -9.63
N THR A 126 1.12 -6.83 -10.69
CA THR A 126 -0.11 -7.48 -11.15
C THR A 126 -0.68 -8.47 -10.13
N ILE A 127 0.15 -9.20 -9.40
CA ILE A 127 -0.30 -10.09 -8.31
C ILE A 127 -0.92 -9.27 -7.18
N LEU A 128 -0.21 -8.25 -6.69
CA LEU A 128 -0.66 -7.41 -5.58
C LEU A 128 -1.99 -6.73 -5.89
N LEU A 129 -2.13 -6.14 -7.09
CA LEU A 129 -3.39 -5.50 -7.51
C LEU A 129 -4.46 -6.49 -7.96
N SER A 130 -4.16 -7.77 -8.15
CA SER A 130 -5.19 -8.80 -8.30
C SER A 130 -5.66 -9.36 -6.96
N SER A 131 -5.02 -8.95 -5.85
CA SER A 131 -5.39 -9.37 -4.50
C SER A 131 -6.77 -8.82 -4.14
N ARG A 132 -7.68 -9.74 -3.84
CA ARG A 132 -9.07 -9.48 -3.45
C ARG A 132 -9.45 -10.42 -2.33
N SER A 133 -10.24 -9.91 -1.39
CA SER A 133 -11.04 -10.73 -0.48
C SER A 133 -12.51 -10.70 -0.92
N ASP A 134 -13.37 -11.48 -0.27
CA ASP A 134 -14.81 -11.50 -0.57
C ASP A 134 -15.47 -10.13 -0.47
N MET A 135 -14.89 -9.21 0.32
CA MET A 135 -15.45 -7.88 0.60
C MET A 135 -14.62 -6.72 0.01
N MET A 136 -13.36 -6.94 -0.38
CA MET A 136 -12.45 -5.84 -0.72
C MET A 136 -11.58 -6.18 -1.93
N ASP A 137 -11.68 -5.37 -2.98
CA ASP A 137 -10.81 -5.40 -4.15
C ASP A 137 -9.68 -4.38 -3.95
N PHE A 138 -8.43 -4.80 -3.74
CA PHE A 138 -7.32 -3.84 -3.58
C PHE A 138 -7.18 -2.92 -4.80
N ARG A 139 -7.50 -3.45 -5.97
CA ARG A 139 -7.41 -2.74 -7.24
C ARG A 139 -8.33 -1.54 -7.32
N SER A 140 -9.47 -1.61 -6.66
CA SER A 140 -10.53 -0.61 -6.77
C SER A 140 -10.13 0.74 -6.20
N LEU A 141 -9.14 0.77 -5.30
CA LEU A 141 -8.49 1.98 -4.80
C LEU A 141 -7.85 2.84 -5.89
N PHE A 142 -7.50 2.22 -7.02
CA PHE A 142 -6.77 2.86 -8.12
C PHE A 142 -7.63 3.13 -9.35
N PHE A 143 -8.92 2.80 -9.31
CA PHE A 143 -9.82 3.17 -10.40
C PHE A 143 -9.92 4.69 -10.55
N PRO A 144 -10.18 5.19 -11.78
CA PRO A 144 -10.46 6.61 -11.99
C PRO A 144 -11.72 7.08 -11.25
N SER A 145 -12.73 6.21 -11.09
CA SER A 145 -13.90 6.48 -10.26
C SER A 145 -13.63 6.22 -8.78
N THR A 146 -14.33 6.96 -7.92
CA THR A 146 -14.21 6.83 -6.46
C THR A 146 -15.02 5.67 -5.89
N ASP A 147 -15.85 5.00 -6.69
CA ASP A 147 -16.77 3.95 -6.25
C ASP A 147 -16.04 2.76 -5.61
N GLY A 148 -14.83 2.48 -6.10
CA GLY A 148 -13.97 1.44 -5.55
C GLY A 148 -13.43 1.73 -4.14
N TYR A 149 -13.61 2.96 -3.66
CA TYR A 149 -13.06 3.44 -2.40
C TYR A 149 -14.05 3.30 -1.24
N SER A 150 -15.36 3.29 -1.53
CA SER A 150 -16.42 3.25 -0.52
C SER A 150 -16.33 2.05 0.43
N PRO A 151 -16.08 0.80 -0.03
CA PRO A 151 -15.98 -0.34 0.89
C PRO A 151 -14.87 -0.19 1.93
N PHE A 152 -13.75 0.42 1.53
CA PHE A 152 -12.64 0.70 2.43
C PHE A 152 -12.99 1.79 3.46
N LEU A 153 -13.74 2.82 3.04
CA LEU A 153 -14.21 3.88 3.92
C LEU A 153 -15.22 3.37 4.94
N GLU A 154 -16.24 2.64 4.49
CA GLU A 154 -17.31 2.11 5.33
C GLU A 154 -16.76 1.14 6.38
N TYR A 155 -15.88 0.22 5.96
CA TYR A 155 -15.25 -0.70 6.88
C TYR A 155 -14.36 0.03 7.90
N PHE A 156 -13.61 1.05 7.46
CA PHE A 156 -12.76 1.81 8.38
C PHE A 156 -13.56 2.66 9.37
N ASP A 157 -14.67 3.25 8.93
CA ASP A 157 -15.56 4.03 9.82
C ASP A 157 -16.11 3.13 10.94
N PHE A 158 -16.59 1.93 10.59
CA PHE A 158 -16.98 0.92 11.56
C PHE A 158 -15.82 0.53 12.49
N LEU A 159 -14.63 0.32 11.93
CA LEU A 159 -13.46 -0.11 12.69
C LEU A 159 -13.01 0.95 13.72
N MET A 160 -13.05 2.23 13.34
CA MET A 160 -12.77 3.35 14.25
C MET A 160 -13.76 3.40 15.41
N ALA A 161 -15.06 3.30 15.12
CA ALA A 161 -16.10 3.29 16.14
C ALA A 161 -15.93 2.11 17.12
N ALA A 162 -15.51 0.94 16.62
CA ALA A 162 -15.34 -0.26 17.41
C ALA A 162 -14.04 -0.28 18.24
N LYS A 163 -12.91 0.13 17.65
CA LYS A 163 -11.58 -0.04 18.26
C LYS A 163 -11.07 1.22 18.96
N LEU A 164 -11.45 2.42 18.50
CA LEU A 164 -11.00 3.71 19.05
C LEU A 164 -12.19 4.67 19.27
N PRO A 165 -13.18 4.30 20.10
CA PRO A 165 -14.46 5.01 20.21
C PRO A 165 -14.32 6.46 20.70
N ASN A 166 -13.37 6.73 21.60
CA ASN A 166 -13.15 8.08 22.14
C ASN A 166 -12.65 9.03 21.04
N MET A 167 -11.60 8.62 20.33
CA MET A 167 -11.07 9.38 19.20
C MET A 167 -12.07 9.49 18.05
N TYR A 168 -12.84 8.44 17.77
CA TYR A 168 -13.89 8.48 16.75
C TYR A 168 -14.93 9.56 17.06
N ASN A 169 -15.49 9.56 18.28
CA ASN A 169 -16.46 10.56 18.72
C ASN A 169 -15.88 11.98 18.71
N TYR A 170 -14.62 12.12 19.11
CA TYR A 170 -13.91 13.40 19.08
C TYR A 170 -13.71 13.92 17.65
N MET A 171 -13.26 13.08 16.71
CA MET A 171 -13.13 13.49 15.31
C MET A 171 -14.49 13.85 14.70
N LEU A 172 -15.55 13.11 15.03
CA LEU A 172 -16.89 13.40 14.56
C LEU A 172 -17.44 14.74 15.07
N SER A 173 -17.15 15.14 16.32
CA SER A 173 -17.59 16.44 16.84
C SER A 173 -16.96 17.62 16.09
N GLY A 174 -15.79 17.41 15.47
CA GLY A 174 -15.12 18.37 14.59
C GLY A 174 -15.46 18.21 13.11
N ASP A 175 -16.44 17.38 12.74
CA ASP A 175 -16.79 17.02 11.36
C ASP A 175 -15.64 16.40 10.54
N ILE A 176 -14.66 15.79 11.21
CA ILE A 176 -13.51 15.14 10.57
C ILE A 176 -13.88 13.71 10.21
N ARG A 177 -14.41 13.53 9.00
CA ARG A 177 -14.79 12.21 8.48
C ARG A 177 -13.58 11.41 7.98
N PRO A 178 -13.62 10.06 8.02
CA PRO A 178 -12.51 9.25 7.53
C PRO A 178 -12.12 9.47 6.06
N SER A 179 -13.06 9.90 5.22
CA SER A 179 -12.79 10.27 3.82
C SER A 179 -11.68 11.32 3.65
N VAL A 180 -11.49 12.20 4.64
CA VAL A 180 -10.47 13.28 4.62
C VAL A 180 -9.06 12.72 4.70
N TYR A 181 -8.82 11.71 5.53
CA TYR A 181 -7.47 11.25 5.84
C TYR A 181 -7.12 9.87 5.27
N ILE A 182 -8.09 9.01 5.00
CA ILE A 182 -7.81 7.69 4.42
C ILE A 182 -7.43 7.83 2.93
N SER A 183 -8.14 8.71 2.19
CA SER A 183 -8.06 8.85 0.71
C SER A 183 -6.63 8.92 0.20
N HIS A 184 -5.78 9.60 0.96
CA HIS A 184 -4.40 9.85 0.63
C HIS A 184 -3.45 8.74 1.09
N GLY A 185 -3.69 8.17 2.27
CA GLY A 185 -2.90 7.07 2.82
C GLY A 185 -2.99 5.82 1.95
N PHE A 186 -4.21 5.36 1.64
CA PHE A 186 -4.42 4.09 0.94
C PHE A 186 -3.92 4.11 -0.50
N LYS A 187 -4.20 5.17 -1.25
CA LYS A 187 -3.80 5.27 -2.66
C LYS A 187 -2.28 5.32 -2.86
N SER A 188 -1.53 5.73 -1.84
CA SER A 188 -0.06 5.76 -1.89
C SER A 188 0.60 4.65 -1.07
N LEU A 189 -0.18 3.81 -0.37
CA LEU A 189 0.29 2.94 0.72
C LEU A 189 1.25 3.66 1.66
N PHE A 190 0.87 4.89 2.04
CA PHE A 190 1.64 5.82 2.87
C PHE A 190 2.98 6.27 2.28
N GLY A 191 3.37 5.83 1.07
CA GLY A 191 4.66 6.16 0.46
C GLY A 191 4.81 7.59 -0.06
N LEU A 192 3.74 8.40 0.00
CA LEU A 192 3.81 9.81 -0.33
C LEU A 192 4.43 10.64 0.82
N GLN A 193 4.01 10.44 2.07
CA GLN A 193 4.47 11.25 3.20
C GLN A 193 5.22 10.43 4.26
N GLY A 194 4.91 9.13 4.35
CA GLY A 194 5.53 8.25 5.31
C GLY A 194 6.94 7.84 4.91
N PRO A 195 7.72 7.34 5.89
CA PRO A 195 9.07 6.85 5.65
C PRO A 195 9.06 5.59 4.75
N ALA A 196 10.16 5.37 4.03
CA ALA A 196 10.23 4.34 2.99
C ALA A 196 9.94 2.92 3.49
N TYR A 197 10.28 2.58 4.73
CA TYR A 197 9.98 1.26 5.28
C TYR A 197 8.47 1.03 5.50
N LEU A 198 7.66 2.09 5.64
CA LEU A 198 6.24 1.98 5.94
C LEU A 198 5.46 1.41 4.75
N ILE A 199 5.73 1.94 3.55
CA ILE A 199 5.18 1.37 2.30
C ILE A 199 5.69 -0.05 2.09
N GLU A 200 6.93 -0.35 2.43
CA GLU A 200 7.48 -1.70 2.32
C GLU A 200 6.77 -2.68 3.26
N ASN A 201 6.60 -2.33 4.53
CA ASN A 201 5.84 -3.10 5.52
C ASN A 201 4.38 -3.29 5.11
N THR A 202 3.76 -2.25 4.58
CA THR A 202 2.37 -2.30 4.13
C THR A 202 2.23 -3.26 2.94
N ILE A 203 3.16 -3.25 1.98
CA ILE A 203 3.20 -4.23 0.89
C ILE A 203 3.40 -5.65 1.43
N ASP A 204 4.30 -5.84 2.39
CA ASP A 204 4.56 -7.16 2.99
C ASP A 204 3.30 -7.71 3.67
N LEU A 205 2.61 -6.89 4.47
CA LEU A 205 1.33 -7.24 5.10
C LEU A 205 0.23 -7.53 4.07
N LEU A 206 0.11 -6.73 3.01
CA LEU A 206 -0.85 -6.98 1.93
C LEU A 206 -0.59 -8.28 1.19
N LEU A 207 0.67 -8.67 1.02
CA LEU A 207 1.04 -9.94 0.40
C LEU A 207 0.71 -11.13 1.30
N ILE A 208 0.82 -10.98 2.62
CA ILE A 208 0.57 -12.05 3.60
C ILE A 208 -0.92 -12.19 3.94
N GLU A 209 -1.57 -11.08 4.29
CA GLU A 209 -2.94 -11.09 4.80
C GLU A 209 -3.97 -10.77 3.70
N GLY A 210 -3.61 -9.98 2.70
CA GLY A 210 -4.53 -9.45 1.69
C GLY A 210 -5.06 -8.05 2.01
N PRO A 211 -6.00 -7.51 1.19
CA PRO A 211 -6.42 -6.10 1.25
C PRO A 211 -7.07 -5.66 2.56
N TRP A 212 -7.69 -6.58 3.29
CA TRP A 212 -8.45 -6.27 4.51
C TRP A 212 -7.55 -5.78 5.66
N ILE A 213 -6.24 -6.02 5.60
CA ILE A 213 -5.29 -5.52 6.61
C ILE A 213 -5.02 -4.02 6.48
N LEU A 214 -5.27 -3.42 5.31
CA LEU A 214 -4.94 -2.02 5.04
C LEU A 214 -5.68 -1.02 5.97
N PRO A 215 -6.97 -1.20 6.27
CA PRO A 215 -7.65 -0.50 7.37
C PRO A 215 -6.91 -0.54 8.70
N TYR A 216 -6.40 -1.71 9.10
CA TYR A 216 -5.68 -1.86 10.37
C TYR A 216 -4.32 -1.16 10.37
N CYS A 217 -3.64 -1.08 9.22
CA CYS A 217 -2.43 -0.26 9.07
C CYS A 217 -2.69 1.21 9.41
N MET A 218 -3.81 1.78 8.94
CA MET A 218 -4.17 3.16 9.27
C MET A 218 -4.64 3.29 10.71
N LEU A 219 -5.37 2.31 11.24
CA LEU A 219 -5.79 2.30 12.62
C LEU A 219 -4.59 2.30 13.58
N ALA A 220 -3.52 1.55 13.28
CA ALA A 220 -2.28 1.54 14.06
C ALA A 220 -1.58 2.91 14.06
N LEU A 221 -1.61 3.63 12.93
CA LEU A 221 -1.14 5.02 12.84
C LEU A 221 -1.94 5.94 13.74
N LEU A 222 -3.26 5.82 13.76
CA LEU A 222 -4.11 6.69 14.56
C LEU A 222 -4.02 6.37 16.07
N GLU A 223 -4.08 5.09 16.45
CA GLU A 223 -3.96 4.63 17.84
C GLU A 223 -2.66 5.14 18.48
N SER A 224 -1.55 5.06 17.75
CA SER A 224 -0.25 5.52 18.26
C SER A 224 -0.15 7.03 18.45
N ASN A 225 -1.14 7.78 17.94
CA ASN A 225 -1.24 9.23 18.07
C ASN A 225 -2.50 9.68 18.84
N GLU A 226 -3.26 8.76 19.46
CA GLU A 226 -4.56 9.07 20.07
C GLU A 226 -4.44 10.21 21.10
N ASP A 227 -3.50 10.08 22.06
CA ASP A 227 -3.24 11.12 23.07
C ASP A 227 -2.89 12.49 22.50
N THR A 228 -2.23 12.52 21.33
CA THR A 228 -1.87 13.76 20.66
C THR A 228 -3.10 14.35 19.99
N ILE A 229 -3.81 13.56 19.20
CA ILE A 229 -5.01 13.98 18.47
C ILE A 229 -6.09 14.50 19.41
N MET A 230 -6.31 13.82 20.55
CA MET A 230 -7.33 14.20 21.54
C MET A 230 -7.05 15.54 22.24
N LYS A 231 -5.84 16.09 22.11
CA LYS A 231 -5.43 17.39 22.68
C LYS A 231 -5.32 18.51 21.64
N MET A 232 -5.39 18.19 20.35
CA MET A 232 -5.27 19.16 19.26
C MET A 232 -6.60 19.83 18.99
N ASN A 233 -6.60 21.03 18.42
CA ASN A 233 -7.85 21.61 17.94
C ASN A 233 -8.31 20.89 16.65
N HIS A 234 -9.61 20.78 16.43
CA HIS A 234 -10.16 20.06 15.27
C HIS A 234 -9.58 20.56 13.92
N ASP A 235 -9.38 21.88 13.78
CA ASP A 235 -8.83 22.48 12.55
C ASP A 235 -7.38 22.05 12.23
N GLU A 236 -6.63 21.61 13.25
CA GLU A 236 -5.21 21.21 13.11
C GLU A 236 -5.07 19.73 12.71
N ILE A 237 -6.07 18.92 13.01
CA ILE A 237 -6.04 17.46 12.85
C ILE A 237 -5.82 17.05 11.39
N PRO A 238 -6.52 17.59 10.37
CA PRO A 238 -6.29 17.19 8.97
C PRO A 238 -4.83 17.41 8.52
N GLY A 239 -4.21 18.51 8.95
CA GLY A 239 -2.81 18.81 8.65
C GLY A 239 -1.86 17.83 9.34
N PHE A 240 -2.15 17.48 10.60
CA PHE A 240 -1.41 16.48 11.36
C PHE A 240 -1.50 15.09 10.71
N LEU A 241 -2.72 14.65 10.36
CA LEU A 241 -2.96 13.35 9.73
C LEU A 241 -2.26 13.20 8.38
N TRP A 242 -2.10 14.31 7.65
CA TRP A 242 -1.39 14.32 6.38
C TRP A 242 0.13 14.18 6.53
N LYS A 243 0.72 14.81 7.55
CA LYS A 243 2.19 14.98 7.63
C LYS A 243 2.84 14.23 8.79
N ASP A 244 2.25 14.32 9.98
CA ASP A 244 2.91 14.03 11.25
C ASP A 244 2.43 12.73 11.90
N VAL A 245 1.36 12.11 11.38
CA VAL A 245 0.83 10.83 11.89
C VAL A 245 1.86 9.69 11.88
N PHE A 246 2.91 9.80 11.06
CA PHE A 246 3.95 8.79 10.95
C PHE A 246 5.05 8.90 12.01
N LYS A 247 5.11 10.02 12.76
CA LYS A 247 6.17 10.32 13.74
C LYS A 247 6.42 9.19 14.74
N PRO A 248 5.40 8.54 15.36
CA PRO A 248 5.64 7.47 16.32
C PRO A 248 6.39 6.27 15.76
N PHE A 249 6.36 6.08 14.44
CA PHE A 249 6.99 4.94 13.81
C PHE A 249 8.35 5.25 13.19
N GLU A 250 8.79 6.52 13.10
CA GLU A 250 9.99 6.94 12.33
C GLU A 250 11.25 6.10 12.63
N SER A 251 11.41 5.65 13.88
CA SER A 251 12.55 4.86 14.35
C SER A 251 12.33 3.34 14.36
N GLU A 252 11.08 2.86 14.40
CA GLU A 252 10.78 1.45 14.71
C GLU A 252 9.77 0.81 13.76
N SER A 253 10.31 0.17 12.71
CA SER A 253 9.48 -0.52 11.70
C SER A 253 8.71 -1.74 12.23
N SER A 254 9.22 -2.41 13.27
CA SER A 254 8.61 -3.60 13.89
C SER A 254 7.35 -3.25 14.66
N THR A 255 7.36 -2.11 15.35
CA THR A 255 6.24 -1.64 16.19
C THR A 255 5.01 -1.34 15.35
N PHE A 256 5.19 -0.81 14.12
CA PHE A 256 4.08 -0.64 13.18
C PHE A 256 3.40 -1.97 12.83
N ILE A 257 4.21 -3.01 12.58
CA ILE A 257 3.70 -4.33 12.20
C ILE A 257 2.99 -4.98 13.39
N SER A 258 3.61 -4.98 14.57
CA SER A 258 3.02 -5.60 15.76
C SER A 258 1.71 -4.91 16.16
N SER A 259 1.66 -3.57 16.15
CA SER A 259 0.42 -2.83 16.42
C SER A 259 -0.67 -3.15 15.40
N THR A 260 -0.33 -3.21 14.11
CA THR A 260 -1.28 -3.55 13.04
C THR A 260 -1.86 -4.96 13.23
N LEU A 261 -1.01 -5.97 13.45
CA LEU A 261 -1.43 -7.35 13.63
C LEU A 261 -2.27 -7.53 14.91
N ARG A 262 -1.88 -6.84 15.99
CA ARG A 262 -2.64 -6.83 17.26
C ARG A 262 -4.04 -6.26 17.07
N LEU A 263 -4.17 -5.12 16.40
CA LEU A 263 -5.47 -4.49 16.15
C LEU A 263 -6.36 -5.35 15.24
N ALA A 264 -5.74 -6.11 14.34
CA ALA A 264 -6.40 -7.09 13.47
C ALA A 264 -6.73 -8.42 14.18
N ASP A 265 -6.49 -8.52 15.50
CA ASP A 265 -6.70 -9.73 16.30
C ASP A 265 -5.95 -10.97 15.74
N ILE A 266 -4.84 -10.74 15.03
CA ILE A 266 -3.97 -11.81 14.50
C ILE A 266 -2.95 -12.19 15.57
N TYR A 267 -3.14 -13.35 16.18
CA TYR A 267 -2.17 -13.90 17.12
C TYR A 267 -0.98 -14.54 16.39
N VAL A 268 0.24 -14.15 16.79
CA VAL A 268 1.48 -14.77 16.33
C VAL A 268 2.04 -15.54 17.54
N PRO A 269 1.87 -16.88 17.60
CA PRO A 269 2.40 -17.67 18.71
C PRO A 269 3.93 -17.58 18.71
N PHE A 270 4.48 -17.30 19.88
CA PHE A 270 5.93 -17.32 20.16
C PHE A 270 6.44 -18.76 20.28
#